data_AF-A0AAD1JFR1-F1
#
_entry.id   AF-A0AAD1JFR1-F1
#
_cell.length_a   1.000
_cell.length_b   1.000
_cell.length_c   1.000
_cell.angle_alpha   90.00
_cell.angle_beta   90.00
_cell.angle_gamma   90.00
#
_symmetry.space_group_name_H-M   'P 1'
#
loop_
_entity.id
_entity.type
_entity.pdbx_description
1 polymer ?
#
loop_
_entity_poly.entity_id
_entity_poly.type
_entity_poly.pdbx_seq_one_letter_code
_entity_poly.pdbx_strand_id
1 'polypeptide(L)'
;MNVQELLKDFIELLKEENELLINSVKDKDVSSKLMKVVEQKEKLLHDILALEKEDVEQFTQELRLIDEWTERNRSLAVNNIEFINDIFDAIYAANAPTKYTKDGNISTSKEGFFNKKV
;
A
#
# COMPACT_ATOMS: atom_id res chain seq x y z
N MET A 1 -1.19 -21.49 21.68
CA MET A 1 -2.02 -20.76 20.70
C MET A 1 -2.52 -21.79 19.71
N ASN A 2 -3.82 -21.83 19.40
CA ASN A 2 -4.36 -22.77 18.42
C ASN A 2 -4.01 -22.28 17.00
N VAL A 3 -3.67 -23.17 16.06
CA VAL A 3 -3.43 -22.83 14.66
C VAL A 3 -4.58 -22.01 14.06
N GLN A 4 -5.82 -22.37 14.39
CA GLN A 4 -6.99 -21.63 13.91
C GLN A 4 -7.04 -20.20 14.43
N GLU A 5 -6.68 -19.98 15.70
CA GLU A 5 -6.63 -18.63 16.28
C GLU A 5 -5.52 -17.83 15.62
N LEU A 6 -4.37 -18.45 15.41
CA LEU A 6 -3.18 -17.84 14.80
C LEU A 6 -3.47 -17.33 13.38
N LEU A 7 -4.15 -18.13 12.56
CA LEU A 7 -4.57 -17.73 11.22
C LEU A 7 -5.65 -16.64 11.25
N LYS A 8 -6.61 -16.73 12.18
CA LYS A 8 -7.65 -15.71 12.34
C LYS A 8 -7.08 -14.36 12.76
N ASP A 9 -6.15 -14.35 13.71
CA ASP A 9 -5.49 -13.14 14.18
C ASP A 9 -4.70 -12.49 13.03
N PHE A 10 -4.03 -13.28 12.20
CA PHE A 10 -3.34 -12.78 11.02
C PHE A 10 -4.31 -12.16 10.00
N ILE A 11 -5.48 -12.78 9.78
CA ILE A 11 -6.53 -12.23 8.90
C ILE A 11 -7.07 -10.90 9.45
N GLU A 12 -7.30 -10.79 10.76
CA GLU A 12 -7.78 -9.53 11.36
C GLU A 12 -6.73 -8.42 11.22
N LEU A 13 -5.44 -8.71 11.38
CA LEU A 13 -4.38 -7.74 11.12
C LEU A 13 -4.33 -7.30 9.64
N LEU A 14 -4.57 -8.21 8.70
CA LEU A 14 -4.67 -7.85 7.28
C LEU A 14 -5.87 -6.94 7.01
N LYS A 15 -7.02 -7.17 7.65
CA LYS A 15 -8.18 -6.28 7.55
C LYS A 15 -7.90 -4.90 8.16
N GLU A 16 -7.25 -4.87 9.32
CA GLU A 16 -6.85 -3.62 9.97
C GLU A 16 -5.88 -2.83 9.07
N GLU A 17 -4.88 -3.50 8.48
CA GLU A 17 -3.99 -2.88 7.51
C GLU A 17 -4.77 -2.31 6.30
N ASN A 18 -5.78 -3.03 5.79
CA ASN A 18 -6.60 -2.55 4.67
C ASN A 18 -7.27 -1.21 5.01
N GLU A 19 -7.92 -1.15 6.17
CA GLU A 19 -8.60 0.06 6.65
C GLU A 19 -7.64 1.21 6.88
N LEU A 20 -6.45 0.93 7.44
CA LEU A 20 -5.42 1.94 7.62
C LEU A 20 -4.87 2.44 6.28
N LEU A 21 -4.63 1.56 5.30
CA LEU A 21 -4.20 1.96 3.95
C LEU A 21 -5.23 2.86 3.27
N ILE A 22 -6.53 2.58 3.43
CA ILE A 22 -7.64 3.40 2.91
C ILE A 22 -7.67 4.78 3.59
N ASN A 23 -7.42 4.84 4.90
CA ASN A 23 -7.50 6.06 5.68
C ASN A 23 -6.18 6.84 5.78
N SER A 24 -5.11 6.35 5.15
CA SER A 24 -3.75 6.92 5.21
C SER A 24 -3.63 8.39 4.82
N VAL A 25 -4.53 8.89 3.96
CA VAL A 25 -4.54 10.30 3.52
C VAL A 25 -5.27 11.22 4.52
N LYS A 26 -6.08 10.66 5.43
CA LYS A 26 -6.99 11.44 6.31
C LYS A 26 -6.41 11.73 7.69
N ASP A 27 -5.57 10.86 8.22
CA ASP A 27 -5.08 10.93 9.60
C ASP A 27 -3.55 10.77 9.64
N LYS A 28 -2.88 11.69 10.35
CA LYS A 28 -1.41 11.75 10.46
C LYS A 28 -0.83 10.58 11.25
N ASP A 29 -1.61 9.99 12.17
CA ASP A 29 -1.14 8.90 13.02
C ASP A 29 -1.24 7.52 12.35
N VAL A 30 -1.85 7.44 11.16
CA VAL A 30 -2.07 6.19 10.44
C VAL A 30 -0.76 5.50 10.07
N SER A 31 0.29 6.26 9.74
CA SER A 31 1.61 5.69 9.43
C SER A 31 2.21 4.94 10.63
N SER A 32 2.09 5.50 11.84
CA SER A 32 2.57 4.83 13.05
C SER A 32 1.73 3.60 13.42
N LYS A 33 0.41 3.63 13.17
CA LYS A 33 -0.47 2.47 13.35
C LYS A 33 -0.14 1.35 12.35
N LEU A 34 0.08 1.69 11.08
CA LEU A 34 0.50 0.73 10.05
C LEU A 34 1.79 0.03 10.44
N MET A 35 2.78 0.77 10.96
CA MET A 35 4.05 0.16 11.38
C MET A 35 3.84 -0.87 12.50
N LYS A 36 2.99 -0.57 13.48
CA LYS A 36 2.65 -1.54 14.55
C LYS A 36 1.96 -2.79 14.01
N VAL A 37 1.04 -2.63 13.06
CA VAL A 37 0.36 -3.77 12.41
C VAL A 37 1.37 -4.61 11.63
N VAL A 38 2.33 -4.00 10.94
CA VAL A 38 3.42 -4.72 10.25
C VAL A 38 4.26 -5.52 11.23
N GLU A 39 4.71 -4.93 12.34
CA GLU A 39 5.49 -5.63 13.37
C GLU A 39 4.71 -6.83 13.97
N GLN A 40 3.41 -6.67 14.21
CA GLN A 40 2.54 -7.74 14.70
C GLN A 40 2.38 -8.87 13.67
N LYS A 41 2.21 -8.52 12.39
CA LYS A 41 2.15 -9.50 11.30
C LYS A 41 3.47 -10.25 11.14
N GLU A 42 4.61 -9.59 11.21
CA GLU A 42 5.92 -10.26 11.13
C GLU A 42 6.08 -11.31 12.24
N LYS A 43 5.66 -10.96 13.47
CA LYS A 43 5.70 -11.89 14.59
C LYS A 43 4.79 -13.10 14.36
N LEU A 44 3.53 -12.88 13.97
CA LEU A 44 2.59 -13.97 13.70
C LEU A 44 3.04 -14.82 12.51
N LEU A 45 3.58 -14.20 11.46
CA LEU A 45 4.09 -14.91 10.29
C LEU A 45 5.24 -15.84 10.68
N HIS A 46 6.10 -15.43 11.61
CA HIS A 46 7.15 -16.31 12.11
C HIS A 46 6.57 -17.57 12.77
N ASP A 47 5.51 -17.40 13.55
CA ASP A 47 4.81 -18.53 14.18
C ASP A 47 4.07 -19.40 13.13
N ILE A 48 3.45 -18.79 12.10
CA ILE A 48 2.82 -19.52 10.97
C ILE A 48 3.84 -20.37 10.23
N LEU A 49 5.02 -19.81 9.93
CA LEU A 49 6.06 -20.48 9.15
C LEU A 49 6.71 -21.66 9.90
N ALA A 50 6.51 -21.74 11.21
CA ALA A 50 6.97 -22.86 12.03
C ALA A 50 5.99 -24.06 12.03
N LEU A 51 4.79 -23.91 11.47
CA LEU A 51 3.79 -24.97 11.40
C LEU A 51 4.13 -25.98 10.30
N GLU A 52 3.81 -27.25 10.55
CA GLU A 52 3.93 -28.28 9.51
C GLU A 52 2.71 -28.26 8.59
N LYS A 53 2.84 -28.89 7.42
CA LYS A 53 1.78 -28.87 6.40
C LYS A 53 0.48 -29.47 6.94
N GLU A 54 0.60 -30.54 7.71
CA GLU A 54 -0.48 -31.30 8.31
C GLU A 54 -1.31 -30.44 9.29
N ASP A 55 -0.67 -29.46 9.94
CA ASP A 55 -1.31 -28.56 10.89
C ASP A 55 -2.22 -27.54 10.20
N VAL A 56 -1.88 -27.15 8.96
CA VAL A 56 -2.57 -26.09 8.20
C VAL A 56 -3.50 -26.62 7.10
N GLU A 57 -3.39 -27.89 6.72
CA GLU A 57 -4.12 -28.48 5.59
C GLU A 57 -5.65 -28.43 5.75
N GLN A 58 -6.15 -28.44 6.99
CA GLN A 58 -7.58 -28.32 7.28
C GLN A 58 -8.11 -26.87 7.20
N PHE A 59 -7.23 -25.86 7.19
CA PHE A 59 -7.59 -24.43 7.22
C PHE A 59 -7.46 -23.76 5.85
N THR A 60 -7.81 -24.50 4.79
CA THR A 60 -7.73 -24.01 3.40
C THR A 60 -8.52 -22.73 3.15
N GLN A 61 -9.64 -22.53 3.84
CA GLN A 61 -10.44 -21.31 3.71
C GLN A 61 -9.72 -20.10 4.29
N GLU A 62 -9.13 -20.25 5.47
CA GLU A 62 -8.34 -19.20 6.13
C GLU A 62 -7.10 -18.85 5.29
N LEU A 63 -6.36 -19.83 4.78
CA LEU A 63 -5.21 -19.59 3.91
C LEU A 63 -5.60 -18.82 2.64
N ARG A 64 -6.72 -19.19 2.02
CA ARG A 64 -7.23 -18.46 0.85
C ARG A 64 -7.62 -17.02 1.20
N LEU A 65 -8.24 -16.80 2.36
CA LEU A 65 -8.56 -15.44 2.81
C LEU A 65 -7.29 -14.61 3.04
N ILE A 66 -6.25 -15.22 3.63
CA ILE A 66 -4.95 -14.57 3.80
C ILE A 66 -4.39 -14.11 2.45
N ASP A 67 -4.41 -14.97 1.42
CA ASP A 67 -3.95 -14.61 0.08
C ASP A 67 -4.77 -13.46 -0.53
N GLU A 68 -6.11 -13.55 -0.45
CA GLU A 68 -7.02 -12.54 -0.98
C GLU A 68 -6.81 -11.16 -0.33
N TRP A 69 -6.68 -11.13 1.00
CA TRP A 69 -6.43 -9.88 1.73
C TRP A 69 -5.03 -9.34 1.50
N THR A 70 -4.02 -10.21 1.41
CA THR A 70 -2.63 -9.81 1.14
C THR A 70 -2.53 -9.13 -0.23
N GLU A 71 -3.12 -9.71 -1.27
CA GLU A 71 -3.07 -9.13 -2.61
C GLU A 71 -3.87 -7.82 -2.69
N ARG A 72 -4.99 -7.74 -1.96
CA ARG A 72 -5.78 -6.50 -1.84
C ARG A 72 -4.98 -5.39 -1.17
N ASN A 73 -4.31 -5.69 -0.06
CA ASN A 73 -3.49 -4.71 0.67
C ASN A 73 -2.29 -4.27 -0.17
N ARG A 74 -1.63 -5.21 -0.85
CA ARG A 74 -0.54 -4.91 -1.79
C ARG A 74 -0.99 -3.98 -2.90
N SER A 75 -2.13 -4.27 -3.54
CA SER A 75 -2.70 -3.43 -4.59
C SER A 75 -2.97 -2.01 -4.09
N LEU A 76 -3.56 -1.87 -2.90
CA LEU A 76 -3.80 -0.55 -2.29
C LEU A 76 -2.51 0.19 -1.96
N ALA A 77 -1.51 -0.49 -1.41
CA ALA A 77 -0.22 0.12 -1.10
C ALA A 77 0.47 0.65 -2.36
N VAL A 78 0.47 -0.12 -3.45
CA VAL A 78 1.01 0.31 -4.75
C VAL A 78 0.26 1.54 -5.27
N ASN A 79 -1.07 1.48 -5.28
CA ASN A 79 -1.88 2.61 -5.73
C ASN A 79 -1.64 3.88 -4.90
N ASN A 80 -1.48 3.74 -3.57
CA ASN A 80 -1.18 4.86 -2.70
C ASN A 80 0.20 5.47 -3.01
N ILE A 81 1.21 4.64 -3.30
CA ILE A 81 2.54 5.10 -3.71
C ILE A 81 2.47 5.83 -5.06
N GLU A 82 1.78 5.26 -6.05
CA GLU A 82 1.59 5.88 -7.36
C GLU A 82 0.90 7.24 -7.23
N PHE A 83 -0.16 7.33 -6.43
CA PHE A 83 -0.87 8.59 -6.16
C PHE A 83 0.05 9.65 -5.52
N ILE A 84 0.89 9.25 -4.56
CA ILE A 84 1.86 10.16 -3.95
C ILE A 84 2.88 10.65 -4.98
N ASN A 85 3.38 9.77 -5.85
CA ASN A 85 4.31 10.14 -6.92
C ASN A 85 3.66 11.12 -7.90
N ASP A 86 2.41 10.88 -8.32
CA ASP A 86 1.66 11.78 -9.19
C ASP A 86 1.48 13.18 -8.57
N ILE A 87 1.24 13.25 -7.25
CA ILE A 87 1.18 14.53 -6.52
C ILE A 87 2.53 15.24 -6.59
N PHE A 88 3.63 14.55 -6.30
CA PHE A 88 4.95 15.16 -6.36
C PHE A 88 5.28 15.65 -7.76
N ASP A 89 5.02 14.85 -8.79
CA ASP A 89 5.24 15.22 -10.19
C ASP A 89 4.43 16.46 -10.56
N ALA A 90 3.16 16.55 -10.13
CA ALA A 90 2.33 17.73 -10.35
C ALA A 90 2.89 18.98 -9.65
N ILE A 91 3.36 18.84 -8.39
CA ILE A 91 3.98 19.94 -7.64
C ILE A 91 5.26 20.42 -8.33
N TYR A 92 6.13 19.51 -8.76
CA TYR A 92 7.39 19.88 -9.41
C TYR A 92 7.18 20.42 -10.82
N ALA A 93 6.21 19.91 -11.58
CA ALA A 93 5.83 20.46 -12.88
C ALA A 93 5.24 21.87 -12.75
N ALA A 94 4.40 22.13 -11.74
CA ALA A 94 3.84 23.45 -11.47
C ALA A 94 4.91 24.47 -11.03
N ASN A 95 5.97 24.01 -10.38
CA ASN A 95 7.09 24.83 -9.91
C ASN A 95 8.30 24.84 -10.87
N ALA A 96 8.16 24.26 -12.07
CA ALA A 96 9.22 24.29 -13.07
C ALA A 96 9.55 25.77 -13.38
N PRO A 97 10.82 26.19 -13.25
CA PRO A 97 11.18 27.58 -13.48
C PRO A 97 10.76 27.96 -14.88
N THR A 98 9.94 29.02 -14.98
CA THR A 98 9.60 29.65 -16.24
C THR A 98 10.91 30.15 -16.85
N LYS A 99 11.52 29.34 -17.71
CA LYS A 99 12.73 29.74 -18.41
C LYS A 99 12.34 30.86 -19.36
N TYR A 100 12.82 32.07 -19.06
CA TYR A 100 12.82 33.15 -20.04
C TYR A 100 13.75 32.73 -21.18
N THR A 101 13.26 32.73 -22.41
CA THR A 101 14.15 32.65 -23.57
C THR A 101 15.04 33.90 -23.60
N LYS A 102 16.17 33.85 -24.32
CA LYS A 102 17.07 35.02 -24.49
C LYS A 102 16.37 36.26 -25.07
N ASP A 103 15.18 36.07 -25.65
CA ASP A 103 14.33 37.10 -26.26
C ASP A 103 13.18 37.56 -25.35
N GLY A 104 13.14 37.13 -24.08
CA GLY A 104 12.13 37.56 -23.10
C GLY A 104 10.77 36.89 -23.21
N ASN A 105 10.62 35.84 -24.03
CA ASN A 105 9.37 35.09 -24.14
C ASN A 105 9.29 33.97 -23.09
N ILE A 106 8.10 33.81 -22.52
CA ILE A 106 7.78 32.74 -21.57
C ILE A 106 7.56 31.44 -22.36
N SER A 107 8.47 30.47 -22.26
CA SER A 107 8.18 29.11 -22.72
C SER A 107 7.48 28.34 -21.60
N THR A 108 6.15 28.37 -21.56
CA THR A 108 5.41 27.37 -20.80
C THR A 108 5.51 26.05 -21.55
N SER A 109 6.35 25.12 -21.06
CA SER A 109 6.26 23.70 -21.41
C SER A 109 4.97 23.16 -20.80
N LYS A 110 3.83 23.43 -21.46
CA LYS A 110 2.60 22.68 -21.25
C LYS A 110 2.81 21.31 -21.88
N GLU A 111 3.47 20.40 -21.16
CA GLU A 111 3.26 18.98 -21.40
C GLU A 111 1.85 18.67 -20.90
N GLY A 112 0.90 18.66 -21.83
CA GLY A 112 -0.47 18.28 -21.55
C GLY A 112 -0.53 16.81 -21.12
N PHE A 113 -1.12 16.58 -19.96
CA PHE A 113 -1.40 15.27 -19.35
C PHE A 113 -2.34 14.33 -20.15
N PHE A 114 -2.49 14.52 -21.46
CA PHE A 114 -3.38 13.71 -22.29
C PHE A 114 -2.65 13.18 -23.54
N ASN A 115 -1.88 12.12 -23.36
CA ASN A 115 -1.59 11.17 -24.45
C ASN A 115 -1.12 9.81 -23.91
N LYS A 116 -1.98 9.12 -23.15
CA LYS A 116 -2.00 7.64 -23.19
C LYS A 116 -3.00 7.25 -24.28
N LYS A 117 -2.50 7.03 -25.51
CA LYS A 117 -3.27 6.33 -26.54
C LYS A 117 -3.10 4.83 -26.34
N VAL A 118 -4.27 4.18 -26.33
CA VAL A 118 -4.62 2.78 -26.59
C VAL A 118 -3.56 2.00 -27.37
#